data_AF-X0Y4Z0-F1
#
_entry.id   AF-X0Y4Z0-F1
#
_cell.length_a   1.000
_cell.length_b   1.000
_cell.length_c   1.000
_cell.angle_alpha   90.00
_cell.angle_beta   90.00
_cell.angle_gamma   90.00
#
_symmetry.space_group_name_H-M   'P 1'
#
loop_
_entity.id
_entity.type
_entity.pdbx_description
1 polymer ?
#
loop_
_entity_poly.entity_id
_entity_poly.type
_entity_poly.pdbx_seq_one_letter_code
_entity_poly.pdbx_strand_id
1 'polypeptide(L)'
;MAVKAKAKKEETAGITSFMDRSELGGYPVTEWTTQQFCQLYPDVKTIVDALLADGASLETFSTPEGVTAHLPAMTNALIPIMPNLIKISCPAKTEEDFAALKWPVAIQLSLAILRKNMEHVMDFFVNAPS
;
A
#
# COMPACT_ATOMS: atom_id res chain seq x y z
N MET A 1 -33.38 -2.56 -9.86
CA MET A 1 -32.55 -1.83 -8.88
C MET A 1 -31.05 -1.94 -9.24
N ALA A 2 -30.61 -1.41 -10.40
CA ALA A 2 -29.24 -1.61 -10.91
C ALA A 2 -28.36 -0.33 -10.93
N VAL A 3 -28.91 0.82 -10.55
CA VAL A 3 -28.23 2.12 -10.70
C VAL A 3 -27.24 2.42 -9.56
N LYS A 4 -27.47 1.86 -8.36
CA LYS A 4 -26.62 2.13 -7.17
C LYS A 4 -25.25 1.42 -7.21
N ALA A 5 -25.14 0.28 -7.87
CA ALA A 5 -23.88 -0.49 -7.92
C ALA A 5 -22.85 0.10 -8.90
N LYS A 6 -23.31 0.73 -9.99
CA LYS A 6 -22.41 1.36 -10.98
C LYS A 6 -21.78 2.66 -10.45
N ALA A 7 -22.58 3.52 -9.83
CA ALA A 7 -22.08 4.79 -9.27
C ALA A 7 -21.03 4.58 -8.18
N LYS A 8 -21.25 3.60 -7.29
CA LYS A 8 -20.31 3.30 -6.20
C LYS A 8 -18.94 2.81 -6.70
N LYS A 9 -18.91 2.10 -7.84
CA LYS A 9 -17.68 1.56 -8.44
C LYS A 9 -16.84 2.63 -9.15
N GLU A 10 -17.49 3.62 -9.77
CA GLU A 10 -16.80 4.76 -10.39
C GLU A 10 -16.25 5.74 -9.33
N GLU A 11 -16.98 5.94 -8.24
CA GLU A 11 -16.59 6.85 -7.16
C GLU A 11 -15.36 6.35 -6.37
N THR A 12 -15.27 5.04 -6.11
CA THR A 12 -14.09 4.41 -5.49
C THR A 12 -12.87 4.37 -6.43
N ALA A 13 -13.10 4.23 -7.74
CA ALA A 13 -12.03 4.27 -8.74
C ALA A 13 -11.35 5.65 -8.75
N GLY A 14 -12.09 6.75 -8.57
CA GLY A 14 -11.52 8.10 -8.46
C GLY A 14 -10.60 8.27 -7.24
N ILE A 15 -11.04 7.80 -6.08
CA ILE A 15 -10.31 7.96 -4.80
C ILE A 15 -9.03 7.12 -4.77
N THR A 16 -9.03 5.94 -5.38
CA THR A 16 -7.89 5.00 -5.38
C THR A 16 -7.06 5.02 -6.67
N SER A 17 -7.44 5.82 -7.68
CA SER A 17 -6.75 5.92 -8.99
C SER A 17 -5.26 6.23 -8.93
N PHE A 18 -4.78 6.80 -7.82
CA PHE A 18 -3.36 7.07 -7.61
C PHE A 18 -2.55 5.79 -7.35
N MET A 19 -3.19 4.72 -6.85
CA MET A 19 -2.52 3.48 -6.45
C MET A 19 -1.99 2.67 -7.64
N ASP A 20 -2.59 2.85 -8.82
CA ASP A 20 -2.20 2.14 -10.05
C ASP A 20 -1.15 2.92 -10.86
N ARG A 21 -0.67 4.07 -10.36
CA ARG A 21 0.34 4.88 -11.06
C ARG A 21 1.72 4.28 -10.89
N SER A 22 2.51 4.26 -11.97
CA SER A 22 3.93 3.89 -11.95
C SER A 22 4.83 4.96 -11.34
N GLU A 23 4.31 6.18 -11.11
CA GLU A 23 5.03 7.27 -10.48
C GLU A 23 4.08 8.19 -9.69
N LEU A 24 4.53 8.64 -8.51
CA LEU A 24 3.83 9.61 -7.68
C LEU A 24 4.79 10.66 -7.14
N GLY A 25 4.54 11.94 -7.45
CA GLY A 25 5.37 13.04 -6.96
C GLY A 25 6.85 12.94 -7.37
N GLY A 26 7.14 12.33 -8.52
CA GLY A 26 8.51 12.06 -8.98
C GLY A 26 9.15 10.79 -8.39
N TYR A 27 8.42 10.00 -7.60
CA TYR A 27 8.90 8.74 -7.02
C TYR A 27 8.38 7.54 -7.81
N PRO A 28 9.25 6.60 -8.20
CA PRO A 28 8.83 5.41 -8.92
C PRO A 28 8.06 4.44 -8.01
N VAL A 29 6.98 3.86 -8.53
CA VAL A 29 6.21 2.80 -7.88
C VAL A 29 6.50 1.51 -8.65
N THR A 30 7.41 0.71 -8.11
CA THR A 30 7.93 -0.50 -8.77
C THR A 30 7.75 -1.73 -7.89
N GLU A 31 7.82 -2.90 -8.53
CA GLU A 31 7.86 -4.17 -7.81
C GLU A 31 9.17 -4.30 -7.03
N TRP A 32 9.06 -4.86 -5.83
CA TRP A 32 10.20 -5.10 -4.95
C TRP A 32 11.02 -6.27 -5.46
N THR A 33 12.33 -6.09 -5.39
CA THR A 33 13.25 -7.22 -5.38
C THR A 33 13.07 -8.05 -4.10
N THR A 34 13.49 -9.31 -4.14
CA THR A 34 13.50 -10.18 -2.95
C THR A 34 14.23 -9.55 -1.76
N GLN A 35 15.34 -8.84 -2.01
CA GLN A 35 16.11 -8.17 -0.97
C GLN A 35 15.31 -7.05 -0.31
N GLN A 36 14.62 -6.21 -1.10
CA GLN A 36 13.76 -5.15 -0.57
C GLN A 36 12.61 -5.72 0.24
N PHE A 37 11.96 -6.79 -0.24
CA PHE A 37 10.90 -7.46 0.50
C PHE A 37 11.38 -7.99 1.86
N CYS A 38 12.54 -8.67 1.92
CA CYS A 38 13.09 -9.17 3.18
C CYS A 38 13.38 -8.04 4.19
N GLN A 39 13.82 -6.87 3.72
CA GLN A 39 14.05 -5.71 4.58
C GLN A 39 12.75 -5.09 5.09
N LEU A 40 11.70 -5.09 4.27
CA LEU A 40 10.39 -4.53 4.58
C LEU A 40 9.45 -5.49 5.29
N TYR A 41 9.81 -6.78 5.39
CA TYR A 41 8.95 -7.80 5.99
C TYR A 41 8.39 -7.41 7.37
N PRO A 42 9.17 -6.88 8.33
CA PRO A 42 8.63 -6.48 9.63
C PRO A 42 7.57 -5.36 9.54
N ASP A 43 7.76 -4.42 8.61
CA ASP A 43 6.84 -3.31 8.38
C ASP A 43 5.55 -3.81 7.72
N VAL A 44 5.69 -4.66 6.70
CA VAL A 44 4.56 -5.28 6.02
C VAL A 44 3.76 -6.15 6.98
N LYS A 45 4.44 -6.90 7.86
CA LYS A 45 3.77 -7.69 8.91
C LYS A 45 2.94 -6.79 9.84
N THR A 46 3.46 -5.61 10.20
CA THR A 46 2.73 -4.64 11.04
C THR A 46 1.44 -4.17 10.37
N ILE A 47 1.46 -3.92 9.05
CA ILE A 47 0.26 -3.57 8.28
C ILE A 47 -0.73 -4.74 8.27
N VAL A 48 -0.25 -5.95 7.97
CA VAL A 48 -1.09 -7.15 7.90
C VAL A 48 -1.75 -7.43 9.25
N ASP A 49 -0.99 -7.38 10.35
CA ASP A 49 -1.52 -7.60 11.70
C ASP A 49 -2.60 -6.55 12.06
N ALA A 50 -2.39 -5.28 11.69
CA ALA A 50 -3.36 -4.22 11.91
C ALA A 50 -4.65 -4.42 11.09
N LEU A 51 -4.52 -4.87 9.84
CA LEU A 51 -5.65 -5.20 8.98
C LEU A 51 -6.45 -6.39 9.52
N LEU A 52 -5.77 -7.46 9.96
CA LEU A 52 -6.42 -8.62 10.56
C LEU A 52 -7.15 -8.24 11.87
N ALA A 53 -6.55 -7.37 12.68
CA ALA A 53 -7.18 -6.85 13.90
C ALA A 53 -8.43 -6.00 13.63
N ASP A 54 -8.49 -5.32 12.47
CA ASP A 54 -9.65 -4.57 11.98
C ASP A 54 -10.72 -5.45 11.31
N GLY A 55 -10.49 -6.77 11.25
CA GLY A 55 -11.41 -7.75 10.65
C GLY A 55 -11.31 -7.83 9.13
N ALA A 56 -10.27 -7.26 8.52
CA ALA A 56 -9.96 -7.48 7.12
C ALA A 56 -9.42 -8.91 6.91
N SER A 57 -9.59 -9.44 5.70
CA SER A 57 -8.83 -10.61 5.24
C SER A 57 -7.79 -10.18 4.21
N LEU A 58 -6.75 -11.00 4.02
CA LEU A 58 -5.75 -10.77 2.98
C LEU A 58 -6.39 -10.70 1.58
N GLU A 59 -7.41 -11.53 1.32
CA GLU A 59 -8.16 -11.52 0.07
C GLU A 59 -8.92 -10.19 -0.13
N THR A 60 -9.54 -9.66 0.93
CA THR A 60 -10.26 -8.39 0.87
C THR A 60 -9.30 -7.27 0.43
N PHE A 61 -8.06 -7.29 0.91
CA PHE A 61 -7.04 -6.29 0.62
C PHE A 61 -6.50 -6.34 -0.81
N SER A 62 -6.66 -7.47 -1.51
CA SER A 62 -6.35 -7.57 -2.94
C SER A 62 -7.28 -6.75 -3.85
N THR A 63 -8.38 -6.24 -3.30
CA THR A 63 -9.41 -5.49 -4.04
C THR A 63 -9.41 -4.00 -3.66
N PRO A 64 -9.60 -3.08 -4.62
CA PRO A 64 -9.74 -1.64 -4.32
C PRO A 64 -10.84 -1.33 -3.28
N GLU A 65 -11.93 -2.09 -3.30
CA GLU A 65 -13.03 -1.96 -2.36
C GLU A 65 -12.62 -2.33 -0.92
N GLY A 66 -11.85 -3.40 -0.75
CA GLY A 66 -11.34 -3.78 0.56
C GLY A 66 -10.29 -2.82 1.10
N VAL A 67 -9.41 -2.30 0.23
CA VAL A 67 -8.47 -1.22 0.60
C VAL A 67 -9.23 0.00 1.11
N THR A 68 -10.34 0.37 0.46
CA THR A 68 -11.17 1.52 0.84
C THR A 68 -11.88 1.28 2.18
N ALA A 69 -12.41 0.07 2.41
CA ALA A 69 -13.12 -0.27 3.64
C ALA A 69 -12.23 -0.22 4.89
N HIS A 70 -10.96 -0.60 4.75
CA HIS A 70 -9.98 -0.67 5.84
C HIS A 70 -8.94 0.45 5.80
N LEU A 71 -9.20 1.49 4.99
CA LEU A 71 -8.27 2.60 4.79
C LEU A 71 -7.85 3.30 6.09
N PRO A 72 -8.73 3.54 7.08
CA PRO A 72 -8.32 4.16 8.35
C PRO A 72 -7.32 3.29 9.14
N ALA A 73 -7.61 1.99 9.30
CA ALA A 73 -6.74 1.06 10.00
C ALA A 73 -5.38 0.93 9.30
N MET A 74 -5.41 0.78 7.97
CA MET A 74 -4.19 0.73 7.16
C MET A 74 -3.38 2.01 7.28
N THR A 75 -4.00 3.18 7.18
CA THR A 75 -3.30 4.47 7.28
C THR A 75 -2.65 4.62 8.64
N ASN A 76 -3.33 4.25 9.72
CA ASN A 76 -2.77 4.29 11.08
C ASN A 76 -1.56 3.38 11.24
N ALA A 77 -1.61 2.16 10.67
CA ALA A 77 -0.48 1.23 10.68
C ALA A 77 0.68 1.69 9.76
N LEU A 78 0.35 2.41 8.69
CA LEU A 78 1.30 2.89 7.68
C LEU A 78 2.13 4.07 8.16
N ILE A 79 1.53 5.01 8.88
CA ILE A 79 2.19 6.24 9.37
C ILE A 79 3.56 5.97 10.03
N PRO A 80 3.71 5.03 10.99
CA PRO A 80 4.99 4.82 11.66
C PRO A 80 6.07 4.18 10.77
N ILE A 81 5.69 3.41 9.75
CA ILE A 81 6.61 2.66 8.88
C ILE A 81 6.87 3.35 7.54
N MET A 82 6.05 4.34 7.18
CA MET A 82 6.07 5.04 5.90
C MET A 82 7.47 5.54 5.49
N PRO A 83 8.29 6.14 6.37
CA PRO A 83 9.64 6.57 5.98
C PRO A 83 10.53 5.40 5.52
N ASN A 84 10.50 4.28 6.23
CA ASN A 84 11.30 3.11 5.90
C ASN A 84 10.79 2.43 4.61
N LEU A 85 9.47 2.29 4.50
CA LEU A 85 8.79 1.78 3.32
C LEU A 85 9.21 2.53 2.06
N ILE A 86 9.09 3.85 2.06
CA ILE A 86 9.43 4.69 0.91
C ILE A 86 10.93 4.60 0.61
N LYS A 87 11.79 4.68 1.63
CA LYS A 87 13.24 4.65 1.45
C LYS A 87 13.74 3.37 0.78
N ILE A 88 13.25 2.21 1.23
CA ILE A 88 13.66 0.92 0.67
C ILE A 88 13.02 0.69 -0.71
N SER A 89 11.78 1.15 -0.92
CA SER A 89 11.08 0.99 -2.20
C SER A 89 11.59 1.91 -3.31
N CYS A 90 12.17 3.06 -2.94
CA CYS A 90 12.69 4.06 -3.87
C CYS A 90 14.21 4.27 -3.69
N PRO A 91 15.07 3.26 -3.94
CA PRO A 91 16.49 3.32 -3.61
C PRO A 91 17.28 4.36 -4.42
N ALA A 92 16.74 4.80 -5.56
CA ALA A 92 17.34 5.85 -6.38
C ALA A 92 17.11 7.27 -5.84
N LYS A 93 16.34 7.42 -4.75
CA LYS A 93 16.03 8.72 -4.14
C LYS A 93 17.01 9.06 -3.03
N THR A 94 17.37 10.33 -2.98
CA THR A 94 18.32 10.90 -2.02
C THR A 94 17.63 11.31 -0.72
N GLU A 95 18.41 11.60 0.32
CA GLU A 95 17.87 12.14 1.57
C GLU A 95 17.18 13.50 1.36
N GLU A 96 17.69 14.31 0.43
CA GLU A 96 17.10 15.60 0.06
C GLU A 96 15.72 15.42 -0.60
N ASP A 97 15.57 14.41 -1.46
CA ASP A 97 14.27 14.06 -2.05
C ASP A 97 13.26 13.75 -0.93
N PHE A 98 13.64 12.89 0.02
CA PHE A 98 12.75 12.47 1.11
C PHE A 98 12.40 13.64 2.04
N ALA A 99 13.33 14.56 2.28
CA ALA A 99 13.06 15.78 3.05
C ALA A 99 12.06 16.72 2.34
N ALA A 100 12.08 16.75 1.01
CA ALA A 100 11.13 17.51 0.20
C ALA A 100 9.76 16.83 0.05
N LEU A 101 9.62 15.57 0.47
CA LEU A 101 8.39 14.81 0.30
C LEU A 101 7.28 15.31 1.22
N LYS A 102 6.22 15.84 0.61
CA LYS A 102 5.04 16.32 1.34
C LYS A 102 4.25 15.15 1.91
N TRP A 103 3.76 15.30 3.14
CA TRP A 103 3.00 14.27 3.85
C TRP A 103 1.85 13.64 3.05
N PRO A 104 0.97 14.39 2.35
CA PRO A 104 -0.11 13.79 1.56
C PRO A 104 0.41 12.92 0.41
N VAL A 105 1.54 13.32 -0.21
CA VAL A 105 2.18 12.55 -1.28
C VAL A 105 2.84 11.30 -0.72
N ALA A 106 3.46 11.39 0.47
CA ALA A 106 4.05 10.24 1.15
C ALA A 106 3.02 9.13 1.45
N ILE A 107 1.82 9.50 1.91
CA ILE A 107 0.73 8.55 2.14
C ILE A 107 0.31 7.90 0.81
N GLN A 108 0.03 8.70 -0.21
CA GLN A 108 -0.39 8.19 -1.52
C GLN A 108 0.67 7.26 -2.13
N LEU A 109 1.94 7.65 -2.06
CA LEU A 109 3.07 6.86 -2.54
C LEU A 109 3.17 5.52 -1.82
N SER A 110 3.08 5.54 -0.49
CA SER A 110 3.16 4.33 0.33
C SER A 110 2.04 3.34 0.02
N LEU A 111 0.82 3.86 -0.15
CA LEU A 111 -0.33 3.06 -0.54
C LEU A 111 -0.18 2.47 -1.94
N ALA A 112 0.34 3.25 -2.90
CA ALA A 112 0.63 2.76 -4.25
C ALA A 112 1.74 1.70 -4.25
N ILE A 113 2.79 1.87 -3.46
CA ILE A 113 3.86 0.88 -3.27
C ILE A 113 3.29 -0.43 -2.73
N LEU A 114 2.48 -0.37 -1.66
CA LEU A 114 1.85 -1.56 -1.08
C LEU A 114 0.93 -2.25 -2.10
N ARG A 115 0.13 -1.46 -2.82
CA ARG A 115 -0.76 -1.98 -3.87
C ARG A 115 0.03 -2.70 -4.96
N LYS A 116 1.10 -2.08 -5.46
CA LYS A 116 1.97 -2.63 -6.51
C LYS A 116 2.63 -3.95 -6.09
N ASN A 117 2.87 -4.12 -4.80
CA ASN A 117 3.56 -5.29 -4.23
C ASN A 117 2.61 -6.27 -3.53
N MET A 118 1.30 -6.08 -3.68
CA MET A 118 0.30 -6.85 -2.93
C MET A 118 0.37 -8.34 -3.18
N GLU A 119 0.59 -8.72 -4.44
CA GLU A 119 0.68 -10.14 -4.83
C GLU A 119 1.84 -10.82 -4.13
N HIS A 120 3.02 -10.17 -4.03
CA HIS A 120 4.16 -10.69 -3.27
C HIS A 120 3.86 -10.83 -1.78
N VAL A 121 3.15 -9.85 -1.20
CA VAL A 121 2.72 -9.90 0.20
C VAL A 121 1.76 -11.06 0.41
N MET A 122 0.74 -11.20 -0.42
CA MET A 122 -0.24 -12.30 -0.30
C MET A 122 0.41 -13.66 -0.51
N ASP A 123 1.23 -13.84 -1.55
CA ASP A 123 1.92 -15.10 -1.82
C ASP A 123 2.78 -15.52 -0.62
N PHE A 124 3.44 -14.56 0.03
CA PHE A 124 4.23 -14.84 1.22
C PHE A 124 3.35 -15.19 2.42
N PHE A 125 2.37 -14.35 2.78
CA PHE A 125 1.61 -14.57 4.02
C PHE A 125 0.53 -15.66 3.92
N VAL A 126 0.05 -15.99 2.72
CA VAL A 126 -0.88 -17.09 2.49
C VAL A 126 -0.16 -18.43 2.41
N ASN A 127 1.05 -18.47 1.83
CA ASN A 127 1.81 -19.72 1.67
C ASN A 127 2.92 -19.92 2.69
N ALA A 128 3.22 -18.94 3.55
CA ALA A 128 4.19 -19.12 4.64
C ALA A 128 3.64 -20.12 5.66
N PRO A 129 4.40 -21.18 6.00
CA PRO A 129 4.01 -22.08 7.07
C PRO A 129 3.97 -21.30 8.40
N SER A 130 2.81 -21.36 9.06
CA SER A 130 2.55 -20.83 10.40
C SER A 130 3.48 -21.42 11.47
#